data_AF-A0A3C2B503-F1
#
_entry.id   AF-A0A3C2B503-F1
#
_cell.length_a   1.000
_cell.length_b   1.000
_cell.length_c   1.000
_cell.angle_alpha   90.00
_cell.angle_beta   90.00
_cell.angle_gamma   90.00
#
_symmetry.space_group_name_H-M   'P 1'
#
loop_
_entity.id
_entity.type
_entity.pdbx_description
1 polymer ?
#
loop_
_entity_poly.entity_id
_entity_poly.type
_entity_poly.pdbx_seq_one_letter_code
_entity_poly.pdbx_strand_id
1 'polypeptide(L)'
;MRVPALPAAPAALLAEHSAAHDTLAAALGAAPSGVRDVFTALQRRQLVEALAYVQPVQLADGDIRRFPPARAHLTHEQELRIAGASAAFRHLDARAAMRRLGRLSSVLAPSTPCVLHALLEGLNPSGRETNAGMYRVTPTGWNAAVNPFRHPSAEQVEAMVGDAVAMAADAPAPGVVRGAWLTFTMLCIHPFVDGNGRVARALSLAVGADDLAAGIDWGSLEQWSVARAAYINALQEGQRCGVYDPDALDAAPFIRYAVSASTTGAARCTERVHLLNERWLAAEVDDASERAVLVAVECSGGATARELEALGLPVAELRQVLNQLLRRGRLQWMERPAGRRSATCPDRRHLTVTAGTPTARR
;
A
#
# COMPACT_ATOMS: atom_id res chain seq x y z
N MET A 1 2.81 21.70 23.64
CA MET A 1 1.75 21.09 22.81
C MET A 1 1.63 19.61 23.23
N ARG A 2 0.51 18.91 22.98
CA ARG A 2 0.41 17.47 23.32
C ARG A 2 1.07 16.55 22.30
N VAL A 3 1.40 17.09 21.12
CA VAL A 3 2.01 16.38 20.00
C VAL A 3 3.29 17.09 19.57
N PRO A 4 4.24 16.39 18.92
CA PRO A 4 5.49 16.98 18.47
C PRO A 4 5.26 18.11 17.46
N ALA A 5 6.21 19.04 17.38
CA ALA A 5 6.18 20.04 16.31
C ALA A 5 6.23 19.38 14.93
N LEU A 6 5.61 20.01 13.92
CA LEU A 6 5.73 19.62 12.52
C LEU A 6 6.96 20.32 11.91
N PRO A 7 8.08 19.61 11.65
CA PRO A 7 9.26 20.23 11.06
C PRO A 7 9.06 20.46 9.55
N ALA A 8 9.73 21.48 9.02
CA ALA A 8 9.79 21.70 7.58
C ALA A 8 10.62 20.61 6.89
N ALA A 9 10.20 20.22 5.68
CA ALA A 9 10.99 19.36 4.80
C ALA A 9 11.89 20.20 3.87
N PRO A 10 13.07 19.70 3.46
CA PRO A 10 13.93 20.41 2.52
C PRO A 10 13.21 20.69 1.19
N ALA A 11 13.28 21.92 0.68
CA ALA A 11 12.58 22.33 -0.54
C ALA A 11 12.99 21.52 -1.78
N ALA A 12 14.28 21.19 -1.92
CA ALA A 12 14.77 20.36 -3.03
C ALA A 12 14.12 18.97 -3.02
N LEU A 13 13.99 18.36 -1.84
CA LEU A 13 13.37 17.05 -1.68
C LEU A 13 11.87 17.08 -2.04
N LEU A 14 11.18 18.17 -1.70
CA LEU A 14 9.77 18.37 -2.09
C LEU A 14 9.60 18.61 -3.59
N ALA A 15 10.53 19.34 -4.23
CA ALA A 15 10.50 19.56 -5.66
C ALA A 15 10.70 18.25 -6.45
N GLU A 16 11.63 17.40 -6.02
CA GLU A 16 11.84 16.05 -6.59
C GLU A 16 10.59 15.18 -6.42
N HIS A 17 9.97 15.22 -5.24
CA HIS A 17 8.74 14.50 -4.95
C HIS A 17 7.60 14.91 -5.90
N SER A 18 7.35 16.21 -6.04
CA SER A 18 6.33 16.74 -6.95
C SER A 18 6.60 16.29 -8.39
N ALA A 19 7.83 16.47 -8.87
CA ALA A 19 8.20 16.13 -10.25
C ALA A 19 7.99 14.64 -10.56
N ALA A 20 8.29 13.74 -9.61
CA ALA A 20 8.08 12.30 -9.78
C ALA A 20 6.59 11.93 -9.85
N HIS A 21 5.75 12.53 -9.01
CA HIS A 21 4.30 12.30 -9.02
C HIS A 21 3.61 12.95 -10.24
N ASP A 22 4.07 14.11 -10.69
CA ASP A 22 3.59 14.75 -11.93
C ASP A 22 3.93 13.88 -13.15
N THR A 23 5.13 13.30 -13.18
CA THR A 23 5.53 12.35 -14.23
C THR A 23 4.65 11.11 -14.23
N LEU A 24 4.36 10.54 -13.05
CA LEU A 24 3.45 9.40 -12.92
C LEU A 24 2.02 9.76 -13.39
N ALA A 25 1.51 10.91 -12.98
CA ALA A 25 0.19 11.37 -13.37
C ALA A 25 0.10 11.58 -14.89
N ALA A 26 1.13 12.16 -15.51
CA ALA A 26 1.21 12.31 -16.96
C ALA A 26 1.25 10.96 -17.69
N ALA A 27 2.07 10.01 -17.20
CA ALA A 27 2.15 8.66 -17.76
C ALA A 27 0.80 7.93 -17.69
N LEU A 28 0.11 8.01 -16.55
CA LEU A 28 -1.25 7.47 -16.40
C LEU A 28 -2.25 8.19 -17.30
N GLY A 29 -2.18 9.52 -17.41
CA GLY A 29 -3.05 10.31 -18.27
C GLY A 29 -2.95 9.95 -19.75
N ALA A 30 -1.73 9.64 -20.22
CA ALA A 30 -1.46 9.25 -21.60
C ALA A 30 -1.74 7.76 -21.89
N ALA A 31 -1.82 6.91 -20.87
CA ALA A 31 -2.02 5.47 -21.05
C ALA A 31 -3.45 5.12 -21.52
N PRO A 32 -3.61 4.10 -22.40
CA PRO A 32 -4.92 3.55 -22.74
C PRO A 32 -5.72 3.15 -21.49
N SER A 33 -7.06 3.21 -21.54
CA SER A 33 -7.91 2.84 -20.41
C SER A 33 -7.61 1.44 -19.86
N GLY A 34 -7.45 0.44 -20.74
CA GLY A 34 -7.12 -0.92 -20.32
C GLY A 34 -5.74 -1.04 -19.64
N VAL A 35 -4.76 -0.24 -20.02
CA VAL A 35 -3.45 -0.18 -19.33
C VAL A 35 -3.63 0.41 -17.94
N ARG A 36 -4.42 1.48 -17.80
CA ARG A 36 -4.75 2.06 -16.49
C ARG A 36 -5.48 1.06 -15.60
N ASP A 37 -6.44 0.33 -16.15
CA ASP A 37 -7.22 -0.66 -15.39
C ASP A 37 -6.33 -1.79 -14.87
N VAL A 38 -5.43 -2.32 -15.71
CA VAL A 38 -4.46 -3.34 -15.31
C VAL A 38 -3.46 -2.78 -14.28
N PHE A 39 -2.95 -1.56 -14.49
CA PHE A 39 -2.07 -0.90 -13.52
C PHE A 39 -2.76 -0.77 -12.16
N THR A 40 -3.96 -0.19 -12.13
CA THR A 40 -4.74 0.01 -10.90
C THR A 40 -4.99 -1.31 -10.20
N ALA A 41 -5.38 -2.37 -10.93
CA ALA A 41 -5.62 -3.68 -10.34
C ALA A 41 -4.35 -4.29 -9.70
N LEU A 42 -3.24 -4.33 -10.45
CA LEU A 42 -1.99 -4.91 -9.96
C LEU A 42 -1.35 -4.09 -8.84
N GLN A 43 -1.37 -2.75 -8.95
CA GLN A 43 -0.77 -1.85 -7.97
C GLN A 43 -1.62 -1.77 -6.70
N ARG A 44 -2.96 -1.78 -6.81
CA ARG A 44 -3.86 -1.90 -5.65
C ARG A 44 -3.56 -3.14 -4.84
N ARG A 45 -3.37 -4.30 -5.48
CA ARG A 45 -2.99 -5.53 -4.78
C ARG A 45 -1.69 -5.34 -3.98
N GLN A 46 -0.64 -4.81 -4.61
CA GLN A 46 0.64 -4.58 -3.93
C GLN A 46 0.50 -3.64 -2.73
N LEU A 47 -0.26 -2.55 -2.90
CA LEU A 47 -0.47 -1.57 -1.85
C LEU A 47 -1.28 -2.17 -0.69
N VAL A 48 -2.33 -2.95 -0.96
CA VAL A 48 -3.09 -3.69 0.07
C VAL A 48 -2.19 -4.69 0.81
N GLU A 49 -1.36 -5.44 0.09
CA GLU A 49 -0.40 -6.37 0.70
C GLU A 49 0.64 -5.64 1.57
N ALA A 50 1.14 -4.48 1.13
CA ALA A 50 2.08 -3.64 1.87
C ALA A 50 1.43 -2.95 3.09
N LEU A 51 0.14 -2.61 2.97
CA LEU A 51 -0.65 -2.06 4.06
C LEU A 51 -0.82 -3.11 5.16
N ALA A 52 -1.23 -4.34 4.79
CA ALA A 52 -1.33 -5.47 5.71
C ALA A 52 0.04 -5.86 6.30
N TYR A 53 1.09 -5.89 5.48
CA TYR A 53 2.44 -6.35 5.85
C TYR A 53 3.54 -5.46 5.29
N VAL A 54 4.35 -4.91 6.19
CA VAL A 54 5.57 -4.17 5.83
C VAL A 54 6.76 -5.09 5.50
N GLN A 55 6.55 -6.40 5.34
CA GLN A 55 7.59 -7.32 4.88
C GLN A 55 7.44 -7.49 3.38
N PRO A 56 8.49 -7.33 2.55
CA PRO A 56 8.35 -7.45 1.11
C PRO A 56 8.01 -8.90 0.72
N VAL A 57 7.44 -9.09 -0.46
CA VAL A 57 7.39 -10.42 -1.08
C VAL A 57 8.81 -10.77 -1.52
N GLN A 58 9.47 -11.66 -0.78
CA GLN A 58 10.80 -12.14 -1.15
C GLN A 58 10.69 -13.25 -2.19
N LEU A 59 11.36 -13.06 -3.33
CA LEU A 59 11.58 -14.13 -4.29
C LEU A 59 12.82 -14.92 -3.91
N ALA A 60 12.86 -16.21 -4.29
CA ALA A 60 13.94 -17.12 -3.93
C ALA A 60 15.31 -16.71 -4.49
N ASP A 61 15.31 -15.89 -5.55
CA ASP A 61 16.50 -15.32 -6.19
C ASP A 61 16.91 -13.95 -5.61
N GLY A 62 16.16 -13.42 -4.64
CA GLY A 62 16.38 -12.08 -4.09
C GLY A 62 15.99 -10.95 -5.04
N ASP A 63 15.40 -11.25 -6.21
CA ASP A 63 15.06 -10.26 -7.22
C ASP A 63 13.77 -9.49 -6.83
N ILE A 64 13.77 -8.19 -7.10
CA ILE A 64 12.60 -7.32 -6.92
C ILE A 64 11.96 -7.14 -8.28
N ARG A 65 11.03 -8.03 -8.63
CA ARG A 65 10.25 -7.89 -9.85
C ARG A 65 9.47 -6.58 -9.86
N ARG A 66 9.31 -5.99 -11.04
CA ARG A 66 8.43 -4.84 -11.25
C ARG A 66 7.03 -5.14 -10.74
N PHE A 67 6.45 -6.29 -11.06
CA PHE A 67 5.24 -6.77 -10.38
C PHE A 67 5.57 -8.07 -9.64
N PRO A 68 5.85 -8.03 -8.32
CA PRO A 68 5.99 -9.25 -7.55
C PRO A 68 4.72 -10.09 -7.65
N PRO A 69 4.79 -11.42 -7.59
CA PRO A 69 3.60 -12.27 -7.56
C PRO A 69 2.73 -12.00 -6.32
N ALA A 70 1.50 -12.50 -6.33
CA ALA A 70 0.67 -12.56 -5.12
C ALA A 70 1.37 -13.33 -4.00
N ARG A 71 1.18 -12.87 -2.76
CA ARG A 71 1.60 -13.65 -1.59
C ARG A 71 0.96 -15.02 -1.60
N ALA A 72 1.75 -16.01 -1.26
CA ALA A 72 1.32 -17.39 -1.07
C ALA A 72 1.57 -17.83 0.37
N HIS A 73 1.04 -18.99 0.75
CA HIS A 73 1.23 -19.60 2.07
C HIS A 73 0.73 -18.74 3.24
N LEU A 74 -0.34 -17.98 3.01
CA LEU A 74 -0.95 -17.17 4.05
C LEU A 74 -1.65 -18.06 5.07
N THR A 75 -1.45 -17.79 6.36
CA THR A 75 -2.30 -18.33 7.42
C THR A 75 -3.68 -17.68 7.35
N HIS A 76 -4.68 -18.28 7.98
CA HIS A 76 -6.03 -17.71 8.04
C HIS A 76 -6.03 -16.27 8.62
N GLU A 77 -5.28 -16.05 9.70
CA GLU A 77 -5.06 -14.71 10.28
C GLU A 77 -4.49 -13.73 9.25
N GLN A 78 -3.58 -14.20 8.39
CA GLN A 78 -2.99 -13.35 7.38
C GLN A 78 -3.93 -13.00 6.23
N GLU A 79 -4.77 -13.95 5.82
CA GLU A 79 -5.84 -13.72 4.86
C GLU A 79 -6.83 -12.66 5.37
N LEU A 80 -7.21 -12.75 6.66
CA LEU A 80 -8.12 -11.78 7.30
C LEU A 80 -7.52 -10.37 7.36
N ARG A 81 -6.22 -10.24 7.65
CA ARG A 81 -5.51 -8.95 7.59
C ARG A 81 -5.48 -8.34 6.20
N ILE A 82 -5.30 -9.16 5.15
CA ILE A 82 -5.36 -8.69 3.75
C ILE A 82 -6.79 -8.24 3.41
N ALA A 83 -7.81 -8.96 3.87
CA ALA A 83 -9.20 -8.57 3.68
C ALA A 83 -9.51 -7.22 4.38
N GLY A 84 -9.03 -7.02 5.61
CA GLY A 84 -9.17 -5.76 6.34
C GLY A 84 -8.45 -4.60 5.66
N ALA A 85 -7.21 -4.82 5.21
CA ALA A 85 -6.45 -3.85 4.43
C ALA A 85 -7.14 -3.49 3.10
N SER A 86 -7.76 -4.46 2.43
CA SER A 86 -8.57 -4.22 1.23
C SER A 86 -9.78 -3.34 1.52
N ALA A 87 -10.48 -3.57 2.63
CA ALA A 87 -11.61 -2.74 3.06
C ALA A 87 -11.19 -1.31 3.41
N ALA A 88 -10.10 -1.16 4.17
CA ALA A 88 -9.52 0.13 4.51
C ALA A 88 -9.06 0.90 3.26
N PHE A 89 -8.40 0.23 2.31
CA PHE A 89 -8.01 0.85 1.05
C PHE A 89 -9.22 1.35 0.26
N ARG A 90 -10.27 0.54 0.10
CA ARG A 90 -11.51 0.96 -0.59
C ARG A 90 -12.13 2.21 0.06
N HIS A 91 -12.14 2.27 1.40
CA HIS A 91 -12.61 3.44 2.12
C HIS A 91 -11.77 4.68 1.81
N LEU A 92 -10.44 4.57 1.79
CA LEU A 92 -9.53 5.67 1.45
C LEU A 92 -9.69 6.12 -0.01
N ASP A 93 -9.75 5.18 -0.95
CA ASP A 93 -9.91 5.44 -2.38
C ASP A 93 -11.23 6.19 -2.66
N ALA A 94 -12.31 5.77 -2.02
CA ALA A 94 -13.60 6.46 -2.10
C ALA A 94 -13.53 7.89 -1.55
N ARG A 95 -12.87 8.11 -0.40
CA ARG A 95 -12.70 9.44 0.18
C ARG A 95 -11.80 10.34 -0.66
N ALA A 96 -10.71 9.81 -1.22
CA ALA A 96 -9.85 10.53 -2.16
C ALA A 96 -10.62 10.94 -3.42
N ALA A 97 -11.47 10.06 -3.96
CA ALA A 97 -12.38 10.41 -5.05
C ALA A 97 -13.37 11.51 -4.66
N MET A 98 -14.02 11.42 -3.49
CA MET A 98 -14.93 12.46 -2.99
C MET A 98 -14.23 13.81 -2.80
N ARG A 99 -12.98 13.82 -2.31
CA ARG A 99 -12.16 15.03 -2.17
C ARG A 99 -11.87 15.68 -3.51
N ARG A 100 -11.49 14.90 -4.53
CA ARG A 100 -11.27 15.41 -5.90
C ARG A 100 -12.55 15.96 -6.54
N LEU A 101 -13.70 15.39 -6.19
CA LEU A 101 -15.02 15.91 -6.59
C LEU A 101 -15.50 17.12 -5.78
N GLY A 102 -14.67 17.67 -4.89
CA GLY A 102 -15.01 18.82 -4.04
C GLY A 102 -16.08 18.52 -2.98
N ARG A 103 -16.33 17.24 -2.66
CA ARG A 103 -17.33 16.82 -1.65
C ARG A 103 -16.76 16.75 -0.24
N LEU A 104 -15.43 16.78 -0.10
CA LEU A 104 -14.71 16.81 1.17
C LEU A 104 -13.64 17.91 1.10
N SER A 105 -13.29 18.49 2.24
CA SER A 105 -12.16 19.43 2.38
C SER A 105 -10.82 18.72 2.58
N SER A 106 -10.83 17.53 3.19
CA SER A 106 -9.69 16.62 3.32
C SER A 106 -10.19 15.18 3.34
N VAL A 107 -9.32 14.26 2.90
CA VAL A 107 -9.54 12.83 3.09
C VAL A 107 -9.48 12.47 4.59
N LEU A 108 -8.69 13.18 5.39
CA LEU A 108 -8.60 12.98 6.83
C LEU A 108 -9.77 13.64 7.57
N ALA A 109 -10.34 12.95 8.56
CA ALA A 109 -11.35 13.47 9.48
C ALA A 109 -11.05 13.01 10.92
N PRO A 110 -11.62 13.65 11.96
CA PRO A 110 -11.39 13.27 13.36
C PRO A 110 -11.63 11.79 13.66
N SER A 111 -12.64 11.18 13.04
CA SER A 111 -12.98 9.76 13.23
C SER A 111 -12.14 8.79 12.38
N THR A 112 -11.36 9.28 11.41
CA THR A 112 -10.62 8.44 10.46
C THR A 112 -9.71 7.41 11.13
N PRO A 113 -8.93 7.71 12.19
CA PRO A 113 -8.11 6.70 12.85
C PRO A 113 -8.91 5.50 13.37
N CYS A 114 -10.04 5.74 14.02
CA CYS A 114 -10.91 4.69 14.55
C CYS A 114 -11.61 3.91 13.44
N VAL A 115 -12.11 4.58 12.40
CA VAL A 115 -12.72 3.90 11.24
C VAL A 115 -11.71 2.99 10.54
N LEU A 116 -10.49 3.48 10.30
CA LEU A 116 -9.44 2.67 9.69
C LEU A 116 -9.04 1.50 10.59
N HIS A 117 -8.91 1.71 11.91
CA HIS A 117 -8.63 0.63 12.84
C HIS A 117 -9.73 -0.44 12.84
N ALA A 118 -11.00 -0.04 12.81
CA ALA A 118 -12.13 -0.96 12.71
C ALA A 118 -12.08 -1.82 11.43
N LEU A 119 -11.77 -1.21 10.29
CA LEU A 119 -11.67 -1.92 9.01
C LEU A 119 -10.44 -2.84 8.94
N LEU A 120 -9.31 -2.40 9.50
CA LEU A 120 -8.04 -3.14 9.47
C LEU A 120 -8.03 -4.33 10.43
N GLU A 121 -8.57 -4.16 11.65
CA GLU A 121 -8.49 -5.16 12.71
C GLU A 121 -9.80 -5.91 12.97
N GLY A 122 -10.95 -5.40 12.51
CA GLY A 122 -12.27 -5.98 12.84
C GLY A 122 -12.51 -7.38 12.30
N LEU A 123 -11.73 -7.82 11.31
CA LEU A 123 -11.78 -9.18 10.77
C LEU A 123 -10.81 -10.14 11.45
N ASN A 124 -9.93 -9.67 12.34
CA ASN A 124 -8.89 -10.49 12.95
C ASN A 124 -9.18 -10.76 14.44
N PRO A 125 -9.86 -11.87 14.79
CA PRO A 125 -10.09 -12.25 16.18
C PRO A 125 -8.80 -12.82 16.77
N SER A 126 -7.86 -11.96 17.19
CA SER A 126 -6.53 -12.39 17.67
C SER A 126 -6.53 -13.10 19.03
N GLY A 127 -7.69 -13.53 19.56
CA GLY A 127 -7.85 -14.15 20.90
C GLY A 127 -7.54 -13.22 22.07
N ARG A 128 -6.76 -12.15 21.84
CA ARG A 128 -6.73 -10.91 22.60
C ARG A 128 -7.85 -10.07 22.04
N GLU A 129 -8.86 -9.79 22.84
CA GLU A 129 -9.97 -8.93 22.43
C GLU A 129 -9.41 -7.54 22.08
N THR A 130 -9.16 -7.32 20.79
CA THR A 130 -8.87 -6.00 20.26
C THR A 130 -10.22 -5.33 20.07
N ASN A 131 -10.43 -4.26 20.82
CA ASN A 131 -11.59 -3.40 20.63
C ASN A 131 -11.41 -2.62 19.32
N ALA A 132 -11.69 -3.28 18.19
CA ALA A 132 -11.52 -2.73 16.86
C ALA A 132 -12.31 -1.40 16.75
N GLY A 133 -11.64 -0.37 16.25
CA GLY A 133 -12.17 1.00 16.23
C GLY A 133 -12.15 1.78 17.54
N MET A 134 -11.63 1.23 18.64
CA MET A 134 -11.55 1.93 19.92
C MET A 134 -10.11 2.14 20.38
N TYR A 135 -9.84 3.27 21.03
CA TYR A 135 -8.55 3.52 21.67
C TYR A 135 -8.28 2.50 22.79
N ARG A 136 -7.00 2.21 23.03
CA ARG A 136 -6.61 1.36 24.16
C ARG A 136 -6.95 2.06 25.48
N VAL A 137 -7.55 1.30 26.39
CA VAL A 137 -7.73 1.69 27.81
C VAL A 137 -6.67 1.04 28.71
N THR A 138 -5.82 0.20 28.13
CA THR A 138 -4.73 -0.50 28.81
C THR A 138 -3.37 0.09 28.40
N PRO A 139 -2.33 -0.10 29.23
CA PRO A 139 -0.96 0.12 28.80
C PRO A 139 -0.63 -0.69 27.54
N THR A 140 0.28 -0.18 26.72
CA THR A 140 0.83 -0.96 25.60
C THR A 140 1.50 -2.23 26.12
N GLY A 141 1.42 -3.34 25.36
CA GLY A 141 2.17 -4.58 25.63
C GLY A 141 3.67 -4.45 25.36
N TRP A 142 4.25 -3.32 25.77
CA TRP A 142 5.58 -2.85 25.47
C TRP A 142 6.63 -3.72 26.13
N ASN A 143 7.62 -4.11 25.33
CA ASN A 143 8.81 -4.81 25.79
C ASN A 143 10.03 -3.94 25.52
N ALA A 144 10.63 -3.41 26.58
CA ALA A 144 11.81 -2.56 26.54
C ALA A 144 13.00 -3.20 25.79
N ALA A 145 13.10 -4.53 25.82
CA ALA A 145 14.17 -5.26 25.15
C ALA A 145 14.01 -5.28 23.62
N VAL A 146 12.81 -5.01 23.11
CA VAL A 146 12.50 -5.00 21.67
C VAL A 146 12.44 -3.58 21.12
N ASN A 147 11.87 -2.65 21.88
CA ASN A 147 11.85 -1.22 21.55
C ASN A 147 11.98 -0.42 22.85
N PRO A 148 13.06 0.35 23.06
CA PRO A 148 13.25 1.10 24.31
C PRO A 148 12.32 2.31 24.43
N PHE A 149 11.59 2.70 23.37
CA PHE A 149 10.71 3.86 23.39
C PHE A 149 9.41 3.61 24.15
N ARG A 150 9.17 4.36 25.23
CA ARG A 150 7.96 4.26 26.06
C ARG A 150 6.83 5.18 25.57
N HIS A 151 5.68 4.58 25.28
CA HIS A 151 4.45 5.26 24.85
C HIS A 151 3.73 6.02 26.00
N PRO A 152 2.87 7.01 25.68
CA PRO A 152 2.11 7.76 26.69
C PRO A 152 1.08 6.89 27.41
N SER A 153 0.49 7.40 28.49
CA SER A 153 -0.55 6.67 29.23
C SER A 153 -1.85 6.56 28.42
N ALA A 154 -2.69 5.56 28.70
CA ALA A 154 -3.92 5.33 27.93
C ALA A 154 -4.91 6.50 28.04
N GLU A 155 -4.93 7.20 29.18
CA GLU A 155 -5.82 8.33 29.48
C GLU A 155 -5.53 9.56 28.61
N GLN A 156 -4.32 9.65 28.04
CA GLN A 156 -3.91 10.78 27.20
C GLN A 156 -4.12 10.53 25.69
N VAL A 157 -4.31 9.26 25.31
CA VAL A 157 -4.28 8.82 23.91
C VAL A 157 -5.30 9.55 23.05
N GLU A 158 -6.57 9.56 23.46
CA GLU A 158 -7.65 10.16 22.67
C GLU A 158 -7.38 11.64 22.37
N ALA A 159 -6.98 12.38 23.40
CA ALA A 159 -6.71 13.81 23.28
C ALA A 159 -5.47 14.09 22.39
N MET A 160 -4.43 13.27 22.50
CA MET A 160 -3.24 13.35 21.65
C MET A 160 -3.52 12.99 20.19
N VAL A 161 -4.35 11.96 19.94
CA VAL A 161 -4.76 11.60 18.57
C VAL A 161 -5.61 12.71 17.96
N GLY A 162 -6.52 13.31 18.72
CA GLY A 162 -7.31 14.47 18.27
C GLY A 162 -6.43 15.63 17.82
N ASP A 163 -5.44 16.01 18.62
CA ASP A 163 -4.47 17.06 18.26
C ASP A 163 -3.62 16.69 17.04
N ALA A 164 -3.20 15.42 16.95
CA ALA A 164 -2.42 14.94 15.82
C ALA A 164 -3.23 15.00 14.51
N VAL A 165 -4.49 14.57 14.55
CA VAL A 165 -5.36 14.63 13.38
C VAL A 165 -5.65 16.08 12.98
N ALA A 166 -5.93 16.97 13.95
CA ALA A 166 -6.15 18.39 13.67
C ALA A 166 -4.92 19.04 13.03
N MET A 167 -3.73 18.84 13.60
CA MET A 167 -2.49 19.37 13.03
C MET A 167 -2.23 18.81 11.62
N ALA A 168 -2.43 17.52 11.39
CA ALA A 168 -2.24 16.92 10.08
C ALA A 168 -3.30 17.35 9.05
N ALA A 169 -4.50 17.75 9.48
CA ALA A 169 -5.54 18.26 8.58
C ALA A 169 -5.27 19.71 8.15
N ASP A 170 -4.83 20.57 9.08
CA ASP A 170 -4.85 22.03 8.88
C ASP A 170 -3.47 22.66 8.67
N ALA A 171 -2.37 21.94 8.92
CA ALA A 171 -1.03 22.51 8.80
C ALA A 171 -0.72 22.98 7.36
N PRO A 172 -0.07 24.15 7.18
CA PRO A 172 0.30 24.67 5.86
C PRO A 172 1.57 23.97 5.32
N ALA A 173 1.51 22.65 5.17
CA ALA A 173 2.59 21.82 4.66
C ALA A 173 2.07 20.82 3.63
N PRO A 174 2.91 20.35 2.68
CA PRO A 174 2.51 19.34 1.71
C PRO A 174 1.99 18.06 2.39
N GLY A 175 1.01 17.40 1.78
CA GLY A 175 0.34 16.21 2.27
C GLY A 175 1.30 15.05 2.56
N VAL A 176 2.39 14.92 1.79
CA VAL A 176 3.45 13.93 2.08
C VAL A 176 4.17 14.22 3.40
N VAL A 177 4.40 15.50 3.73
CA VAL A 177 5.03 15.92 4.99
C VAL A 177 4.06 15.72 6.16
N ARG A 178 2.81 16.19 6.00
CA ARG A 178 1.74 16.01 7.01
C ARG A 178 1.49 14.52 7.29
N GLY A 179 1.41 13.70 6.25
CA GLY A 179 1.18 12.25 6.35
C GLY A 179 2.35 11.51 7.01
N ALA A 180 3.59 11.87 6.68
CA ALA A 180 4.77 11.32 7.32
C ALA A 180 4.86 11.70 8.80
N TRP A 181 4.61 12.97 9.13
CA TRP A 181 4.56 13.44 10.52
C TRP A 181 3.44 12.76 11.31
N LEU A 182 2.25 12.60 10.72
CA LEU A 182 1.14 11.92 11.37
C LEU A 182 1.48 10.44 11.61
N THR A 183 2.13 9.78 10.64
CA THR A 183 2.59 8.39 10.79
C THR A 183 3.55 8.27 11.97
N PHE A 184 4.58 9.12 12.03
CA PHE A 184 5.54 9.16 13.13
C PHE A 184 4.84 9.39 14.47
N THR A 185 3.97 10.40 14.54
CA THR A 185 3.27 10.81 15.76
C THR A 185 2.34 9.71 16.26
N MET A 186 1.56 9.08 15.37
CA MET A 186 0.66 7.98 15.72
C MET A 186 1.42 6.74 16.22
N LEU A 187 2.59 6.46 15.67
CA LEU A 187 3.46 5.37 16.14
C LEU A 187 4.09 5.66 17.50
N CYS A 188 4.34 6.93 17.83
CA CYS A 188 4.79 7.35 19.14
C CYS A 188 3.66 7.28 20.20
N ILE A 189 2.44 7.71 19.84
CA ILE A 189 1.25 7.64 20.73
C ILE A 189 0.83 6.18 20.96
N HIS A 190 0.88 5.36 19.91
CA HIS A 190 0.46 3.95 19.90
C HIS A 190 -0.98 3.76 20.42
N PRO A 191 -1.98 4.35 19.75
CA PRO A 191 -3.32 4.53 20.29
C PRO A 191 -4.18 3.27 20.43
N PHE A 192 -3.83 2.18 19.76
CA PHE A 192 -4.60 0.93 19.73
C PHE A 192 -3.85 -0.21 20.41
N VAL A 193 -4.57 -1.28 20.76
CA VAL A 193 -3.97 -2.49 21.36
C VAL A 193 -3.07 -3.23 20.35
N ASP A 194 -3.49 -3.31 19.09
CA ASP A 194 -2.70 -3.78 17.95
C ASP A 194 -3.07 -2.93 16.71
N GLY A 195 -2.41 -3.14 15.57
CA GLY A 195 -2.77 -2.50 14.31
C GLY A 195 -2.21 -1.10 14.12
N ASN A 196 -1.50 -0.53 15.11
CA ASN A 196 -0.95 0.83 15.05
C ASN A 196 -0.12 1.09 13.79
N GLY A 197 0.74 0.16 13.40
CA GLY A 197 1.52 0.28 12.16
C GLY A 197 0.67 0.29 10.90
N ARG A 198 -0.40 -0.52 10.85
CA ARG A 198 -1.31 -0.59 9.70
C ARG A 198 -2.15 0.69 9.61
N VAL A 199 -2.67 1.17 10.73
CA VAL A 199 -3.43 2.43 10.80
C VAL A 199 -2.55 3.62 10.44
N ALA A 200 -1.32 3.71 10.95
CA ALA A 200 -0.40 4.81 10.63
C ALA A 200 -0.08 4.86 9.13
N ARG A 201 0.19 3.70 8.49
CA ARG A 201 0.36 3.61 7.03
C ARG A 201 -0.90 4.05 6.26
N ALA A 202 -2.08 3.61 6.69
CA ALA A 202 -3.34 4.01 6.07
C ALA A 202 -3.60 5.54 6.22
N LEU A 203 -3.28 6.12 7.37
CA LEU A 203 -3.35 7.57 7.59
C LEU A 203 -2.36 8.34 6.70
N SER A 204 -1.15 7.81 6.48
CA SER A 204 -0.21 8.39 5.51
C SER A 204 -0.81 8.49 4.10
N LEU A 205 -1.49 7.43 3.65
CA LEU A 205 -2.16 7.43 2.35
C LEU A 205 -3.33 8.42 2.32
N ALA A 206 -4.10 8.50 3.41
CA ALA A 206 -5.21 9.43 3.53
C ALA A 206 -4.74 10.88 3.34
N VAL A 207 -3.74 11.29 4.12
CA VAL A 207 -3.25 12.68 4.10
C VAL A 207 -2.47 12.99 2.81
N GLY A 208 -1.67 12.04 2.32
CA GLY A 208 -0.94 12.20 1.07
C GLY A 208 -1.87 12.43 -0.13
N ALA A 209 -3.06 11.82 -0.12
CA ALA A 209 -4.00 11.92 -1.24
C ALA A 209 -4.64 13.30 -1.43
N ASP A 210 -4.49 14.23 -0.47
CA ASP A 210 -5.02 15.59 -0.60
C ASP A 210 -4.32 16.38 -1.73
N ASP A 211 -3.04 16.08 -2.01
CA ASP A 211 -2.18 16.91 -2.86
C ASP A 211 -1.74 16.21 -4.16
N LEU A 212 -2.04 14.92 -4.32
CA LEU A 212 -1.54 14.12 -5.44
C LEU A 212 -2.53 14.10 -6.62
N ALA A 213 -2.04 14.45 -7.82
CA ALA A 213 -2.83 14.41 -9.05
C ALA A 213 -3.37 13.01 -9.37
N ALA A 214 -2.60 11.95 -9.06
CA ALA A 214 -2.99 10.55 -9.26
C ALA A 214 -3.97 10.01 -8.19
N GLY A 215 -4.43 10.85 -7.25
CA GLY A 215 -5.29 10.46 -6.15
C GLY A 215 -4.49 9.89 -4.98
N ILE A 216 -4.30 8.58 -4.92
CA ILE A 216 -3.53 7.93 -3.85
C ILE A 216 -2.05 7.81 -4.24
N ASP A 217 -1.16 7.87 -3.25
CA ASP A 217 0.24 7.46 -3.43
C ASP A 217 0.34 5.95 -3.67
N TRP A 218 0.58 5.58 -4.91
CA TRP A 218 0.61 4.19 -5.37
C TRP A 218 1.87 3.41 -4.95
N GLY A 219 2.94 4.09 -4.53
CA GLY A 219 4.28 3.48 -4.44
C GLY A 219 4.93 3.51 -3.06
N SER A 220 4.60 4.46 -2.18
CA SER A 220 5.34 4.65 -0.92
C SER A 220 5.31 3.45 0.02
N LEU A 221 4.16 2.82 0.25
CA LEU A 221 4.07 1.68 1.18
C LEU A 221 4.85 0.45 0.71
N GLU A 222 4.95 0.26 -0.61
CA GLU A 222 5.82 -0.78 -1.17
C GLU A 222 7.28 -0.47 -0.84
N GLN A 223 7.72 0.79 -0.98
CA GLN A 223 9.09 1.17 -0.63
C GLN A 223 9.36 1.03 0.87
N TRP A 224 8.36 1.26 1.72
CA TRP A 224 8.47 0.99 3.16
C TRP A 224 8.66 -0.49 3.45
N SER A 225 8.04 -1.35 2.64
CA SER A 225 8.23 -2.80 2.74
C SER A 225 9.61 -3.22 2.24
N VAL A 226 10.01 -2.78 1.06
CA VAL A 226 11.30 -3.13 0.44
C VAL A 226 12.47 -2.63 1.29
N ALA A 227 12.39 -1.40 1.79
CA ALA A 227 13.41 -0.77 2.61
C ALA A 227 13.03 -0.76 4.10
N ARG A 228 12.48 -1.87 4.61
CA ARG A 228 11.97 -1.97 6.00
C ARG A 228 12.98 -1.54 7.06
N ALA A 229 14.27 -1.87 6.88
CA ALA A 229 15.32 -1.45 7.81
C ALA A 229 15.45 0.08 7.85
N ALA A 230 15.45 0.75 6.70
CA ALA A 230 15.51 2.20 6.63
C ALA A 230 14.25 2.87 7.23
N TYR A 231 13.07 2.29 6.99
CA TYR A 231 11.81 2.72 7.62
C TYR A 231 11.90 2.68 9.15
N ILE A 232 12.41 1.57 9.71
CA ILE A 232 12.57 1.42 11.17
C ILE A 232 13.63 2.39 11.71
N ASN A 233 14.77 2.49 11.04
CA ASN A 233 15.86 3.36 11.47
C ASN A 233 15.43 4.83 11.52
N ALA A 234 14.70 5.31 10.50
CA ALA A 234 14.20 6.68 10.46
C ALA A 234 13.19 6.97 11.59
N LEU A 235 12.34 5.98 11.94
CA LEU A 235 11.42 6.09 13.08
C LEU A 235 12.18 6.14 14.41
N GLN A 236 13.13 5.23 14.60
CA GLN A 236 13.92 5.13 15.84
C GLN A 236 14.84 6.33 16.05
N GLU A 237 15.35 6.93 14.98
CA GLU A 237 16.14 8.15 15.05
C GLU A 237 15.36 9.32 15.67
N GLY A 238 14.07 9.44 15.33
CA GLY A 238 13.18 10.45 15.93
C GLY A 238 12.72 10.13 17.36
N GLN A 239 12.94 8.89 17.83
CA GLN A 239 12.51 8.37 19.13
C GLN A 239 13.66 8.26 20.15
N ARG A 240 14.83 8.86 19.87
CA ARG A 240 16.04 8.73 20.70
C ARG A 240 15.87 9.20 22.15
N CYS A 241 14.87 10.04 22.44
CA CYS A 241 14.52 10.46 23.81
C CYS A 241 14.04 9.29 24.70
N GLY A 242 13.65 8.14 24.12
CA GLY A 242 13.29 6.91 24.83
C GLY A 242 11.94 6.94 25.55
N VAL A 243 11.28 8.09 25.63
CA VAL A 243 9.94 8.24 26.21
C VAL A 243 9.15 9.26 25.40
N TYR A 244 7.83 9.13 25.39
CA TYR A 244 6.97 10.13 24.79
C TYR A 244 7.12 11.48 25.49
N ASP A 245 7.81 12.38 24.80
CA ASP A 245 7.96 13.79 25.15
C ASP A 245 7.81 14.58 23.84
N PRO A 246 6.71 15.32 23.64
CA PRO A 246 6.45 16.03 22.40
C PRO A 246 7.53 17.06 22.07
N ASP A 247 8.21 17.63 23.06
CA ASP A 247 9.23 18.66 22.84
C ASP A 247 10.60 18.04 22.49
N ALA A 248 10.82 16.76 22.80
CA ALA A 248 12.05 16.02 22.50
C ALA A 248 11.95 15.08 21.28
N LEU A 249 10.74 14.79 20.80
CA LEU A 249 10.50 13.95 19.62
C LEU A 249 10.81 14.71 18.32
N ASP A 250 11.59 14.10 17.42
CA ASP A 250 11.96 14.69 16.12
C ASP A 250 11.41 13.86 14.95
N ALA A 251 10.38 14.38 14.27
CA ALA A 251 9.80 13.72 13.11
C ALA A 251 10.63 13.92 11.81
N ALA A 252 11.60 14.82 11.78
CA ALA A 252 12.31 15.20 10.56
C ALA A 252 13.04 14.04 9.86
N PRO A 253 13.71 13.09 10.56
CA PRO A 253 14.31 11.91 9.93
C PRO A 253 13.27 11.05 9.21
N PHE A 254 12.12 10.81 9.84
CA PHE A 254 11.04 10.03 9.25
C PHE A 254 10.39 10.75 8.06
N ILE A 255 10.22 12.07 8.14
CA ILE A 255 9.73 12.88 7.02
C ILE A 255 10.66 12.78 5.82
N ARG A 256 11.98 12.96 5.99
CA ARG A 256 12.94 12.81 4.89
C ARG A 256 12.85 11.43 4.24
N TYR A 257 12.83 10.39 5.06
CA TYR A 257 12.67 9.02 4.59
C TYR A 257 11.36 8.82 3.78
N ALA A 258 10.24 9.24 4.34
CA ALA A 258 8.93 9.04 3.74
C ALA A 258 8.77 9.77 2.40
N VAL A 259 9.29 11.01 2.31
CA VAL A 259 9.27 11.77 1.05
C VAL A 259 10.14 11.08 -0.01
N SER A 260 11.39 10.70 0.31
CA SER A 260 12.27 9.97 -0.63
C SER A 260 11.68 8.62 -1.06
N ALA A 261 11.04 7.90 -0.14
CA ALA A 261 10.37 6.63 -0.44
C ALA A 261 9.15 6.84 -1.36
N SER A 262 8.38 7.90 -1.16
CA SER A 262 7.27 8.28 -2.05
C SER A 262 7.77 8.67 -3.45
N THR A 263 8.84 9.48 -3.55
CA THR A 263 9.49 9.82 -4.82
C THR A 263 9.95 8.58 -5.58
N THR A 264 10.64 7.67 -4.90
CA THR A 264 11.12 6.41 -5.48
C THR A 264 9.94 5.52 -5.93
N GLY A 265 8.89 5.45 -5.11
CA GLY A 265 7.68 4.71 -5.40
C GLY A 265 6.96 5.24 -6.65
N ALA A 266 6.85 6.56 -6.80
CA ALA A 266 6.25 7.19 -7.97
C ALA A 266 7.04 6.88 -9.26
N ALA A 267 8.37 7.01 -9.22
CA ALA A 267 9.24 6.65 -10.35
C ALA A 267 9.06 5.19 -10.78
N ARG A 268 9.01 4.24 -9.83
CA ARG A 268 8.74 2.82 -10.14
C ARG A 268 7.35 2.60 -10.71
N CYS A 269 6.35 3.33 -10.25
CA CYS A 269 5.01 3.27 -10.82
C CYS A 269 5.00 3.77 -12.27
N THR A 270 5.77 4.81 -12.59
CA THR A 270 5.94 5.28 -13.98
C THR A 270 6.55 4.20 -14.87
N GLU A 271 7.64 3.56 -14.42
CA GLU A 271 8.25 2.44 -15.14
C GLU A 271 7.27 1.28 -15.37
N ARG A 272 6.41 0.99 -14.39
CA ARG A 272 5.36 -0.03 -14.49
C ARG A 272 4.30 0.33 -15.52
N VAL A 273 3.88 1.59 -15.58
CA VAL A 273 2.91 2.06 -16.59
C VAL A 273 3.51 1.91 -17.99
N HIS A 274 4.77 2.30 -18.19
CA HIS A 274 5.46 2.11 -19.47
C HIS A 274 5.57 0.64 -19.86
N LEU A 275 6.00 -0.24 -18.94
CA LEU A 275 6.03 -1.68 -19.18
C LEU A 275 4.65 -2.22 -19.57
N LEU A 276 3.59 -1.84 -18.84
CA LEU A 276 2.24 -2.31 -19.16
C LEU A 276 1.80 -1.82 -20.53
N ASN A 277 2.16 -0.60 -20.93
CA ASN A 277 1.85 -0.07 -22.25
C ASN A 277 2.58 -0.85 -23.36
N GLU A 278 3.86 -1.15 -23.17
CA GLU A 278 4.64 -2.01 -24.09
C GLU A 278 3.98 -3.39 -24.25
N ARG A 279 3.59 -4.04 -23.14
CA ARG A 279 2.93 -5.35 -23.17
C ARG A 279 1.53 -5.29 -23.78
N TRP A 280 0.79 -4.22 -23.53
CA TRP A 280 -0.51 -3.98 -24.13
C TRP A 280 -0.43 -3.87 -25.65
N LEU A 281 0.55 -3.13 -26.17
CA LEU A 281 0.75 -2.98 -27.62
C LEU A 281 1.26 -4.27 -28.28
N ALA A 282 2.07 -5.06 -27.58
CA ALA A 282 2.59 -6.34 -28.08
C ALA A 282 1.56 -7.48 -28.04
N ALA A 283 0.46 -7.33 -27.29
CA ALA A 283 -0.54 -8.37 -27.13
C ALA A 283 -1.44 -8.50 -28.39
N GLU A 284 -1.19 -9.54 -29.18
CA GLU A 284 -1.94 -9.89 -30.40
C GLU A 284 -3.33 -10.52 -30.10
N VAL A 285 -4.20 -9.75 -29.46
CA VAL A 285 -5.62 -10.08 -29.27
C VAL A 285 -6.45 -8.83 -29.51
N ASP A 286 -7.59 -8.95 -30.19
CA ASP A 286 -8.43 -7.79 -30.51
C ASP A 286 -9.33 -7.38 -29.34
N ASP A 287 -9.79 -8.35 -28.55
CA ASP A 287 -10.66 -8.11 -27.40
C ASP A 287 -9.89 -7.50 -26.22
N ALA A 288 -10.42 -6.40 -25.68
CA ALA A 288 -9.77 -5.65 -24.60
C ALA A 288 -9.75 -6.43 -23.28
N SER A 289 -10.76 -7.28 -23.01
CA SER A 289 -10.81 -8.10 -21.79
C SER A 289 -9.77 -9.23 -21.85
N GLU A 290 -9.66 -9.90 -22.99
CA GLU A 290 -8.61 -10.86 -23.29
C GLU A 290 -7.23 -10.22 -23.13
N ARG A 291 -7.04 -9.01 -23.68
CA ARG A 291 -5.78 -8.27 -23.58
C ARG A 291 -5.42 -7.95 -22.13
N ALA A 292 -6.37 -7.44 -21.36
CA ALA A 292 -6.15 -7.11 -19.95
C ALA A 292 -5.75 -8.33 -19.13
N VAL A 293 -6.42 -9.47 -19.32
CA VAL A 293 -6.09 -10.71 -18.62
C VAL A 293 -4.70 -11.21 -19.03
N LEU A 294 -4.37 -11.21 -20.32
CA LEU A 294 -3.04 -11.64 -20.79
C LEU A 294 -1.92 -10.79 -20.18
N VAL A 295 -2.03 -9.47 -20.28
CA VAL A 295 -1.02 -8.54 -19.75
C VAL A 295 -0.90 -8.70 -18.23
N ALA A 296 -2.01 -8.83 -17.50
CA ALA A 296 -1.97 -9.04 -16.05
C ALA A 296 -1.26 -10.36 -15.67
N VAL A 297 -1.54 -11.45 -16.38
CA VAL A 297 -0.88 -12.76 -16.18
C VAL A 297 0.61 -12.68 -16.50
N GLU A 298 0.98 -12.05 -17.63
CA GLU A 298 2.37 -11.90 -18.06
C GLU A 298 3.18 -11.11 -17.04
N CYS A 299 2.72 -9.91 -16.67
CA CYS A 299 3.42 -9.02 -15.76
C CYS A 299 3.54 -9.62 -14.35
N SER A 300 2.57 -10.40 -13.90
CA SER A 300 2.64 -11.10 -12.60
C SER A 300 3.55 -12.33 -12.63
N GLY A 301 4.01 -12.77 -13.81
CA GLY A 301 4.76 -14.01 -13.98
C GLY A 301 3.91 -15.26 -13.71
N GLY A 302 2.60 -15.17 -13.99
CA GLY A 302 1.59 -16.20 -13.76
C GLY A 302 0.62 -15.87 -12.61
N ALA A 303 -0.61 -16.37 -12.72
CA ALA A 303 -1.68 -16.16 -11.73
C ALA A 303 -2.68 -17.32 -11.71
N THR A 304 -3.35 -17.56 -10.58
CA THR A 304 -4.51 -18.47 -10.54
C THR A 304 -5.79 -17.75 -10.98
N ALA A 305 -6.83 -18.52 -11.30
CA ALA A 305 -8.15 -17.95 -11.59
C ALA A 305 -8.65 -17.10 -10.41
N ARG A 306 -8.50 -17.59 -9.16
CA ARG A 306 -8.86 -16.86 -7.94
C ARG A 306 -8.06 -15.56 -7.76
N GLU A 307 -6.77 -15.56 -8.11
CA GLU A 307 -5.95 -14.34 -8.05
C GLU A 307 -6.42 -13.31 -9.08
N LEU A 308 -6.77 -13.74 -10.30
CA LEU A 308 -7.32 -12.85 -11.33
C LEU A 308 -8.71 -12.32 -10.95
N GLU A 309 -9.56 -13.14 -10.34
CA GLU A 309 -10.85 -12.70 -9.77
C GLU A 309 -10.63 -11.63 -8.70
N ALA A 310 -9.67 -11.84 -7.81
CA ALA A 310 -9.36 -10.91 -6.72
C ALA A 310 -8.76 -9.57 -7.19
N LEU A 311 -8.13 -9.54 -8.38
CA LEU A 311 -7.66 -8.29 -8.99
C LEU A 311 -8.80 -7.34 -9.36
N GLY A 312 -10.01 -7.88 -9.60
CA GLY A 312 -11.18 -7.07 -9.96
C GLY A 312 -11.00 -6.31 -11.28
N LEU A 313 -10.33 -6.92 -12.26
CA LEU A 313 -10.23 -6.36 -13.62
C LEU A 313 -11.66 -6.12 -14.17
N PRO A 314 -11.89 -5.05 -14.95
CA PRO A 314 -13.20 -4.74 -15.52
C PRO A 314 -13.54 -5.67 -16.69
N VAL A 315 -13.74 -6.96 -16.40
CA VAL A 315 -14.05 -8.00 -17.36
C VAL A 315 -15.45 -8.56 -17.09
N ALA A 316 -16.29 -8.61 -18.12
CA ALA A 316 -17.70 -9.02 -17.97
C ALA A 316 -17.85 -10.50 -17.57
N GLU A 317 -17.01 -11.38 -18.13
CA GLU A 317 -17.03 -12.82 -17.84
C GLU A 317 -15.61 -13.42 -17.80
N LEU A 318 -14.88 -13.21 -16.70
CA LEU A 318 -13.49 -13.68 -16.56
C LEU A 318 -13.32 -15.16 -16.95
N ARG A 319 -14.24 -16.04 -16.51
CA ARG A 319 -14.18 -17.47 -16.83
C ARG A 319 -14.30 -17.75 -18.33
N GLN A 320 -15.14 -16.99 -19.04
CA GLN A 320 -15.30 -17.12 -20.49
C GLN A 320 -14.02 -16.66 -21.21
N VAL A 321 -13.48 -15.51 -20.80
CA VAL A 321 -12.21 -14.95 -21.31
C VAL A 321 -11.06 -15.94 -21.13
N LEU A 322 -10.92 -16.52 -19.93
CA LEU A 322 -9.90 -17.55 -19.65
C LEU A 322 -10.04 -18.76 -20.57
N ASN A 323 -11.27 -19.26 -20.76
CA ASN A 323 -11.54 -20.39 -21.64
C ASN A 323 -11.24 -20.08 -23.12
N GLN A 324 -11.46 -18.85 -23.57
CA GLN A 324 -11.10 -18.42 -24.94
C GLN A 324 -9.58 -18.36 -25.11
N LEU A 325 -8.87 -17.74 -24.18
CA LEU A 325 -7.40 -17.63 -24.19
C LEU A 325 -6.71 -19.00 -24.13
N LEU A 326 -7.24 -19.93 -23.32
CA LEU A 326 -6.76 -21.32 -23.25
C LEU A 326 -7.00 -22.06 -24.58
N ARG A 327 -8.20 -21.94 -25.16
CA ARG A 327 -8.54 -22.59 -26.45
C ARG A 327 -7.69 -22.07 -27.61
N ARG A 328 -7.34 -20.79 -27.59
CA ARG A 328 -6.44 -20.15 -28.57
C ARG A 328 -4.96 -20.37 -28.28
N GLY A 329 -4.62 -21.11 -27.23
CA GLY A 329 -3.23 -21.38 -26.84
C GLY A 329 -2.45 -20.14 -26.40
N ARG A 330 -3.13 -19.03 -26.05
CA ARG A 330 -2.47 -17.81 -25.53
C ARG A 330 -2.13 -17.92 -24.04
N LEU A 331 -2.90 -18.73 -23.30
CA LEU A 331 -2.60 -19.14 -21.93
C LEU A 331 -2.42 -20.66 -21.85
N GLN A 332 -1.68 -21.10 -20.84
CA GLN A 332 -1.55 -22.51 -20.48
C GLN A 332 -1.55 -22.69 -18.95
N TRP A 333 -1.98 -23.87 -18.51
CA TRP A 333 -1.87 -24.28 -17.11
C TRP A 333 -0.49 -24.87 -16.84
N MET A 334 0.26 -24.27 -15.94
CA MET A 334 1.56 -24.77 -15.49
C MET A 334 1.49 -25.22 -14.04
N GLU A 335 2.34 -26.17 -13.64
CA GLU A 335 2.50 -26.49 -12.23
C GLU A 335 3.01 -25.27 -11.46
N ARG A 336 2.34 -24.99 -10.35
CA ARG A 336 2.72 -23.89 -9.48
C ARG A 336 3.98 -24.28 -8.70
N PRO A 337 5.03 -23.43 -8.67
CA PRO A 337 6.23 -23.71 -7.88
C PRO A 337 5.87 -24.00 -6.42
N ALA A 338 6.54 -24.98 -5.81
CA ALA A 338 6.22 -25.44 -4.44
C ALA A 338 6.22 -24.28 -3.41
N GLY A 339 7.14 -23.31 -3.58
CA GLY A 339 7.22 -22.09 -2.76
C GLY A 339 6.04 -21.12 -2.89
N ARG A 340 5.03 -21.40 -3.73
CA ARG A 340 3.84 -20.54 -3.92
C ARG A 340 2.49 -21.21 -3.61
N ARG A 341 2.41 -22.39 -2.98
CA ARG A 341 1.15 -23.15 -2.75
C ARG A 341 0.59 -23.01 -1.32
N SER A 342 -0.39 -22.13 -1.02
CA SER A 342 -0.93 -22.10 0.36
C SER A 342 -1.73 -23.37 0.72
N ALA A 343 -1.79 -23.71 2.01
CA ALA A 343 -2.61 -24.83 2.52
C ALA A 343 -4.12 -24.65 2.22
N THR A 344 -4.56 -23.40 2.06
CA THR A 344 -5.95 -22.97 1.80
C THR A 344 -6.25 -22.69 0.33
N CYS A 345 -5.23 -22.67 -0.54
CA CYS A 345 -5.34 -22.50 -1.98
C CYS A 345 -4.70 -23.72 -2.65
N PRO A 346 -5.45 -24.83 -2.76
CA PRO A 346 -4.94 -26.11 -3.25
C PRO A 346 -4.64 -26.10 -4.75
N ASP A 347 -4.80 -24.98 -5.45
CA ASP A 347 -4.54 -24.85 -6.88
C ASP A 347 -3.07 -25.16 -7.18
N ARG A 348 -2.85 -26.43 -7.55
CA ARG A 348 -1.55 -26.96 -7.97
C ARG A 348 -1.09 -26.37 -9.29
N ARG A 349 -1.97 -25.66 -10.00
CA ARG A 349 -1.72 -25.08 -11.31
C ARG A 349 -2.03 -23.59 -11.31
N HIS A 350 -1.23 -22.84 -12.06
CA HIS A 350 -1.49 -21.43 -12.36
C HIS A 350 -1.50 -21.22 -13.87
N LEU A 351 -2.10 -20.13 -14.32
CA LEU A 351 -2.08 -19.70 -15.69
C LEU A 351 -0.78 -18.95 -15.96
N THR A 352 -0.13 -19.29 -17.07
CA THR A 352 0.98 -18.51 -17.63
C THR A 352 0.70 -18.22 -19.10
N VAL A 353 1.31 -17.15 -19.62
CA VAL A 353 1.30 -16.90 -21.07
C VAL A 353 2.08 -18.02 -21.75
N THR A 354 1.48 -18.62 -22.78
CA THR A 354 2.17 -19.64 -23.58
C THR A 354 3.36 -18.98 -24.25
N ALA A 355 4.55 -19.55 -24.10
CA ALA A 355 5.72 -19.07 -24.81
C ALA A 355 5.46 -19.19 -26.32
N GLY A 356 5.27 -18.05 -26.98
CA GLY A 356 5.38 -17.98 -28.43
C GLY A 356 6.82 -18.24 -28.83
N THR A 357 6.98 -19.13 -29.81
CA THR A 357 8.06 -19.30 -30.78
C THR A 357 9.10 -18.18 -30.79
N PRO A 358 10.42 -18.47 -30.88
CA PRO A 358 11.48 -17.47 -30.74
C PRO A 358 11.16 -16.21 -31.51
N THR A 359 11.23 -15.06 -30.83
CA THR A 359 11.52 -13.79 -31.49
C THR A 359 12.70 -14.07 -32.41
N ALA A 360 12.45 -14.09 -33.72
CA ALA A 360 13.52 -14.13 -34.69
C ALA A 360 14.43 -12.96 -34.35
N ARG A 361 15.67 -13.26 -33.95
CA ARG A 361 16.73 -12.28 -33.89
C ARG A 361 16.71 -11.49 -35.20
N ARG A 362 16.57 -10.19 -35.11
CA ARG A 362 17.27 -9.21 -35.96
C ARG A 362 17.26 -7.87 -35.27
#